data_AF-A0A7W7IYG7-F1
#
_entry.id   AF-A0A7W7IYG7-F1
#
_cell.length_a   1.000
_cell.length_b   1.000
_cell.length_c   1.000
_cell.angle_alpha   90.00
_cell.angle_beta   90.00
_cell.angle_gamma   90.00
#
_symmetry.space_group_name_H-M   'P 1'
#
loop_
_entity.id
_entity.type
_entity.pdbx_description
1 polymer ?
#
loop_
_entity_poly.entity_id
_entity_poly.type
_entity_poly.pdbx_seq_one_letter_code
_entity_poly.pdbx_strand_id
1 'polypeptide(L)'
;MKKIPTFTILNIVFWSIFILLSIYFKSAKSKYLNADIYTFKNDSWKYSIIISVLLLISIAFYFFKILNKKVEIRLVFLVIVSAFLITYFFQSSIDNFLLYMNTKFTHEVTEVKYDVVESKENNVYQLYDGKDFISQNKELDKMNSHIVNRKYPSIYDYKNKDVIKVKFRNGFLNVKYLE
;
A
#
# COMPACT_ATOMS: atom_id res chain seq x y z
N MET A 1 3.75 44.47 -9.41
CA MET A 1 3.60 43.07 -8.95
C MET A 1 4.05 42.13 -10.08
N LYS A 2 5.02 41.24 -9.85
CA LYS A 2 5.46 40.26 -10.87
C LYS A 2 4.34 39.23 -11.05
N LYS A 3 3.86 39.04 -12.29
CA LYS A 3 2.90 37.98 -12.62
C LYS A 3 3.60 36.63 -12.42
N ILE A 4 3.02 35.77 -11.59
CA ILE A 4 3.50 34.40 -11.43
C ILE A 4 3.25 33.67 -12.75
N PRO A 5 4.25 32.98 -13.33
CA PRO A 5 4.06 32.21 -14.55
C PRO A 5 2.98 31.14 -14.37
N THR A 6 2.12 30.95 -15.37
CA THR A 6 1.07 29.92 -15.36
C THR A 6 1.64 28.52 -15.11
N PHE A 7 2.85 28.24 -15.62
CA PHE A 7 3.58 26.99 -15.37
C PHE A 7 3.90 26.77 -13.89
N THR A 8 4.25 27.84 -13.16
CA THR A 8 4.52 27.79 -11.72
C THR A 8 3.24 27.50 -10.94
N ILE A 9 2.12 28.14 -11.31
CA ILE A 9 0.82 27.88 -10.69
C ILE A 9 0.40 26.43 -10.91
N LEU A 10 0.51 25.91 -12.14
CA LEU A 10 0.19 24.52 -12.46
C LEU A 10 1.06 23.53 -11.69
N ASN A 11 2.36 23.79 -11.54
CA ASN A 11 3.24 22.96 -10.72
C ASN A 11 2.82 22.94 -9.27
N ILE A 12 2.52 24.10 -8.67
CA ILE A 12 2.07 24.18 -7.27
C ILE A 12 0.79 23.36 -7.09
N VAL A 13 -0.19 23.54 -7.97
CA VAL A 13 -1.46 22.78 -7.93
C VAL A 13 -1.19 21.28 -8.05
N PHE A 14 -0.36 20.86 -9.00
CA PHE A 14 0.01 19.45 -9.18
C PHE A 14 0.63 18.85 -7.92
N TRP A 15 1.64 19.51 -7.34
CA TRP A 15 2.30 19.04 -6.12
C TRP A 15 1.37 19.04 -4.92
N SER A 16 0.48 20.02 -4.78
CA SER A 16 -0.53 20.05 -3.71
C SER A 16 -1.50 18.88 -3.83
N ILE A 17 -2.04 18.61 -5.02
CA ILE A 17 -2.93 17.47 -5.25
C ILE A 17 -2.18 16.17 -4.95
N PHE A 18 -0.94 16.05 -5.42
CA PHE A 18 -0.11 14.87 -5.18
C PHE A 18 0.11 14.59 -3.68
N ILE A 19 0.44 15.63 -2.91
CA ILE A 19 0.61 15.52 -1.46
C ILE A 19 -0.70 15.08 -0.79
N LEU A 20 -1.83 15.69 -1.15
CA LEU A 20 -3.14 15.33 -0.60
C LEU A 20 -3.50 13.88 -0.90
N LEU A 21 -3.27 13.42 -2.13
CA LEU A 21 -3.48 12.03 -2.53
C LEU A 21 -2.56 11.07 -1.74
N SER A 22 -1.29 11.44 -1.52
CA SER A 22 -0.35 10.62 -0.76
C SER A 22 -0.79 10.40 0.70
N ILE A 23 -1.39 11.43 1.32
CA ILE A 23 -1.96 11.37 2.67
C ILE A 23 -3.23 10.51 2.66
N TYR A 24 -4.11 10.74 1.68
CA TYR A 24 -5.35 10.00 1.54
C TYR A 24 -5.11 8.50 1.39
N PHE A 25 -4.19 8.09 0.51
CA PHE A 25 -3.86 6.67 0.30
C PHE A 25 -3.16 6.03 1.50
N LYS A 26 -2.43 6.79 2.32
CA LYS A 26 -1.82 6.27 3.56
C LYS A 26 -2.88 5.72 4.53
N SER A 27 -4.10 6.27 4.51
CA SER A 27 -5.21 5.79 5.34
C SER A 27 -5.54 4.32 5.06
N ALA A 28 -5.39 3.84 3.82
CA ALA A 28 -5.67 2.44 3.47
C ALA A 28 -4.79 1.43 4.23
N LYS A 29 -3.59 1.83 4.69
CA LYS A 29 -2.71 0.98 5.52
C LYS A 29 -3.35 0.56 6.83
N SER A 30 -4.32 1.31 7.34
CA SER A 30 -5.06 0.95 8.56
C SER A 30 -5.93 -0.30 8.38
N LYS A 31 -6.08 -0.84 7.17
CA LYS A 31 -6.78 -2.11 6.93
C LYS A 31 -5.87 -3.34 6.89
N TYR A 32 -4.55 -3.17 6.75
CA TYR A 32 -3.63 -4.30 6.52
C TYR A 32 -2.79 -4.64 7.75
N LEU A 33 -2.50 -5.91 8.02
CA LEU A 33 -1.46 -6.23 9.01
C LEU A 33 -0.07 -5.83 8.46
N ASN A 34 0.86 -5.51 9.34
CA ASN A 34 2.21 -5.09 9.02
C ASN A 34 2.98 -6.18 8.28
N ALA A 35 2.77 -7.45 8.64
CA ALA A 35 3.32 -8.59 7.93
C ALA A 35 2.87 -8.59 6.45
N ASP A 36 1.58 -8.36 6.20
CA ASP A 36 1.04 -8.30 4.83
C ASP A 36 1.59 -7.10 4.05
N ILE A 37 1.71 -5.93 4.70
CA ILE A 37 2.34 -4.75 4.09
C ILE A 37 3.80 -5.02 3.75
N TYR A 38 4.53 -5.70 4.64
CA TYR A 38 5.94 -6.00 4.46
C TYR A 38 6.15 -6.94 3.28
N THR A 39 5.39 -8.05 3.24
CA THR A 39 5.41 -8.99 2.11
C THR A 39 5.06 -8.30 0.80
N PHE A 40 4.01 -7.47 0.78
CA PHE A 40 3.65 -6.69 -0.40
C PHE A 40 4.78 -5.78 -0.87
N LYS A 41 5.42 -5.03 0.04
CA LYS A 41 6.51 -4.11 -0.29
C LYS A 41 7.75 -4.82 -0.84
N ASN A 42 8.00 -6.04 -0.41
CA ASN A 42 9.11 -6.82 -0.94
C ASN A 42 8.92 -7.16 -2.43
N ASP A 43 7.67 -7.27 -2.88
CA ASP A 43 7.31 -7.53 -4.27
C ASP A 43 6.86 -6.27 -5.05
N SER A 44 6.64 -5.14 -4.38
CA SER A 44 5.96 -3.99 -4.99
C SER A 44 6.80 -3.25 -6.04
N TRP A 45 8.12 -3.44 -6.03
CA TRP A 45 9.04 -2.90 -7.04
C TRP A 45 8.67 -3.34 -8.47
N LYS A 46 8.06 -4.52 -8.63
CA LYS A 46 7.59 -5.03 -9.93
C LYS A 46 6.53 -4.09 -10.53
N TYR A 47 5.63 -3.58 -9.70
CA TYR A 47 4.60 -2.62 -10.14
C TYR A 47 5.18 -1.25 -10.45
N SER A 48 6.24 -0.85 -9.75
CA SER A 48 6.93 0.41 -10.05
C SER A 48 7.58 0.41 -11.41
N ILE A 49 8.17 -0.71 -11.85
CA ILE A 49 8.70 -0.85 -13.21
C ILE A 49 7.61 -0.65 -14.26
N ILE A 50 6.42 -1.23 -14.05
CA ILE A 50 5.28 -1.06 -14.97
C ILE A 50 4.91 0.42 -15.07
N ILE A 51 4.84 1.13 -13.95
CA ILE A 51 4.56 2.57 -13.92
C ILE A 51 5.67 3.35 -14.63
N SER A 52 6.95 3.01 -14.43
CA SER A 52 8.07 3.63 -15.13
C SER A 52 7.94 3.48 -16.65
N VAL A 53 7.60 2.28 -17.12
CA VAL A 53 7.42 2.00 -18.56
C VAL A 53 6.25 2.79 -19.13
N LEU A 54 5.12 2.88 -18.44
CA LEU A 54 3.96 3.67 -18.87
C LEU A 54 4.28 5.17 -18.97
N LEU A 55 5.06 5.70 -18.02
CA LEU A 55 5.56 7.08 -18.07
C LEU A 55 6.46 7.29 -19.29
N LEU A 56 7.37 6.35 -19.57
CA LEU A 56 8.25 6.42 -20.73
C LEU A 56 7.47 6.41 -22.05
N ILE A 57 6.47 5.54 -22.18
CA ILE A 57 5.59 5.49 -23.35
C ILE A 57 4.85 6.82 -23.54
N SER A 58 4.31 7.38 -22.45
CA SER A 58 3.58 8.65 -22.48
C SER A 58 4.47 9.82 -22.91
N ILE A 59 5.69 9.88 -22.38
CA ILE A 59 6.69 10.89 -22.74
C ILE A 59 7.14 10.71 -24.19
N ALA A 60 7.40 9.48 -24.63
CA ALA A 60 7.77 9.17 -26.00
C ALA A 60 6.67 9.60 -26.99
N PHE A 61 5.41 9.32 -26.68
CA PHE A 61 4.26 9.74 -27.49
C PHE A 61 4.13 11.27 -27.55
N TYR A 62 4.30 11.96 -26.42
CA TYR A 62 4.31 13.43 -26.36
C TYR A 62 5.41 14.02 -27.26
N PHE A 63 6.63 13.49 -27.17
CA PHE A 63 7.74 13.93 -28.03
C PHE A 63 7.51 13.64 -29.50
N PHE A 64 6.96 12.46 -29.84
CA PHE A 64 6.62 12.11 -31.22
C PHE A 64 5.61 13.09 -31.82
N LYS A 65 4.58 13.46 -31.04
CA LYS A 65 3.52 14.38 -31.49
C LYS A 65 4.00 15.83 -31.67
N ILE A 66 4.91 16.31 -30.82
CA ILE A 66 5.28 17.74 -30.78
C ILE A 66 6.52 18.04 -31.58
N LEU A 67 7.55 17.19 -31.50
CA LEU A 67 8.87 17.60 -31.98
C LEU A 67 9.12 17.28 -33.45
N ASN A 68 8.48 16.28 -34.07
CA ASN A 68 8.71 15.85 -35.47
C ASN A 68 10.20 15.87 -35.90
N LYS A 69 11.11 15.72 -34.93
CA LYS A 69 12.55 15.91 -35.06
C LYS A 69 13.23 14.65 -34.55
N LYS A 70 14.42 14.39 -35.08
CA LYS A 70 15.29 13.33 -34.59
C LYS A 70 15.54 13.56 -33.09
N VAL A 71 15.04 12.66 -32.27
CA VAL A 71 15.28 12.68 -30.82
C VAL A 71 16.74 12.33 -30.59
N GLU A 72 17.48 13.21 -29.92
CA GLU A 72 18.88 12.94 -29.57
C GLU A 72 18.96 11.81 -28.55
N ILE A 73 19.88 10.87 -28.75
CA ILE A 73 20.02 9.70 -27.87
C ILE A 73 20.34 10.09 -26.41
N ARG A 74 21.02 11.23 -26.21
CA ARG A 74 21.29 11.81 -24.89
C ARG A 74 20.01 12.19 -24.15
N LEU A 75 19.03 12.76 -24.86
CA LEU A 75 17.73 13.13 -24.29
C LEU A 75 16.91 11.88 -23.94
N VAL A 76 16.96 10.84 -24.80
CA VAL A 76 16.32 9.56 -24.50
C VAL A 76 16.89 8.95 -23.23
N PHE A 77 18.22 8.91 -23.10
CA PHE A 77 18.89 8.40 -21.91
C PHE A 77 18.50 9.19 -20.65
N LEU A 78 18.48 10.53 -20.72
CA LEU A 78 18.11 11.39 -19.61
C LEU A 78 16.65 11.19 -19.17
N VAL A 79 15.74 11.01 -20.12
CA VAL A 79 14.32 10.69 -19.84
C VAL A 79 14.18 9.34 -19.15
N ILE A 80 14.92 8.32 -19.60
CA ILE A 80 14.92 6.99 -18.98
C ILE A 80 15.38 7.08 -17.53
N VAL A 81 16.55 7.69 -17.30
CA VAL A 81 17.09 7.87 -15.93
C VAL A 81 16.12 8.67 -15.06
N SER A 82 15.53 9.74 -15.60
CA SER A 82 14.57 10.56 -14.85
C SER A 82 13.31 9.78 -14.48
N ALA A 83 12.77 8.94 -15.37
CA ALA A 83 11.61 8.11 -15.08
C ALA A 83 11.90 7.09 -13.96
N PHE A 84 13.08 6.46 -13.99
CA PHE A 84 13.52 5.58 -12.91
C PHE A 84 13.69 6.32 -11.58
N LEU A 85 14.31 7.51 -11.58
CA LEU A 85 14.45 8.32 -10.37
C LEU A 85 13.09 8.73 -9.80
N ILE A 86 12.18 9.23 -10.64
CA ILE A 86 10.83 9.61 -10.23
C ILE A 86 10.14 8.40 -9.59
N THR A 87 10.11 7.25 -10.25
CA THR A 87 9.45 6.06 -9.70
C THR A 87 10.08 5.55 -8.41
N TYR A 88 11.42 5.61 -8.28
CA TYR A 88 12.12 5.30 -7.05
C TYR A 88 11.75 6.25 -5.90
N PHE A 89 11.81 7.57 -6.12
CA PHE A 89 11.46 8.57 -5.10
C PHE A 89 9.97 8.48 -4.68
N PHE A 90 9.09 8.09 -5.61
CA PHE A 90 7.66 7.97 -5.35
C PHE A 90 7.20 6.55 -4.98
N GLN A 91 8.12 5.61 -4.74
CA GLN A 91 7.79 4.22 -4.39
C GLN A 91 6.78 4.12 -3.25
N SER A 92 6.99 4.86 -2.16
CA SER A 92 6.10 4.83 -0.99
C SER A 92 4.69 5.30 -1.33
N SER A 93 4.55 6.30 -2.21
CA SER A 93 3.24 6.78 -2.67
C SER A 93 2.57 5.78 -3.61
N ILE A 94 3.35 5.15 -4.49
CA ILE A 94 2.90 4.06 -5.37
C ILE A 94 2.39 2.89 -4.52
N ASP A 95 3.15 2.44 -3.52
CA ASP A 95 2.76 1.37 -2.61
C ASP A 95 1.43 1.69 -1.91
N ASN A 96 1.28 2.92 -1.38
CA ASN A 96 0.04 3.34 -0.72
C ASN A 96 -1.14 3.34 -1.69
N PHE A 97 -0.94 3.84 -2.91
CA PHE A 97 -1.95 3.86 -3.94
C PHE A 97 -2.37 2.44 -4.33
N LEU A 98 -1.41 1.54 -4.54
CA LEU A 98 -1.67 0.13 -4.86
C LEU A 98 -2.43 -0.57 -3.73
N LEU A 99 -2.02 -0.37 -2.47
CA LEU A 99 -2.75 -0.89 -1.31
C LEU A 99 -4.17 -0.30 -1.22
N TYR A 100 -4.36 0.98 -1.54
CA TYR A 100 -5.69 1.57 -1.62
C TYR A 100 -6.54 0.90 -2.70
N MET A 101 -6.02 0.77 -3.92
CA MET A 101 -6.71 0.10 -5.02
C MET A 101 -7.02 -1.36 -4.68
N ASN A 102 -6.14 -2.05 -3.96
CA ASN A 102 -6.37 -3.42 -3.52
C ASN A 102 -7.63 -3.55 -2.66
N THR A 103 -7.94 -2.54 -1.84
CA THR A 103 -9.21 -2.53 -1.06
C THR A 103 -10.46 -2.22 -1.89
N LYS A 104 -10.31 -1.74 -3.13
CA LYS A 104 -11.43 -1.35 -4.00
C LYS A 104 -11.87 -2.46 -4.95
N PHE A 105 -10.96 -3.34 -5.34
CA PHE A 105 -11.23 -4.46 -6.23
C PHE A 105 -11.10 -5.78 -5.46
N THR A 106 -12.11 -6.11 -4.65
CA THR A 106 -12.16 -7.35 -3.86
C THR A 106 -12.49 -8.54 -4.74
N HIS A 107 -11.76 -9.63 -4.57
CA HIS A 107 -11.98 -10.86 -5.32
C HIS A 107 -12.55 -11.96 -4.41
N GLU A 108 -12.01 -12.14 -3.20
CA GLU A 108 -12.32 -13.32 -2.37
C GLU A 108 -12.27 -13.03 -0.86
N VAL A 109 -12.96 -13.85 -0.07
CA VAL A 109 -12.89 -13.84 1.40
C VAL A 109 -12.10 -15.07 1.85
N THR A 110 -11.03 -14.85 2.61
CA THR A 110 -10.22 -15.91 3.21
C THR A 110 -10.43 -15.94 4.72
N GLU A 111 -10.67 -17.12 5.28
CA GLU A 111 -10.74 -17.31 6.73
C GLU A 111 -9.40 -17.87 7.23
N VAL A 112 -8.80 -17.18 8.20
CA VAL A 112 -7.57 -17.62 8.87
C VAL A 112 -7.92 -17.96 10.32
N LYS A 113 -7.41 -19.10 10.80
CA LYS A 113 -7.56 -19.54 12.18
C LYS A 113 -6.30 -19.16 12.94
N TYR A 114 -6.48 -18.56 14.10
CA TYR A 114 -5.41 -18.19 15.01
C TYR A 114 -5.61 -18.91 16.34
N ASP A 115 -4.57 -19.63 16.78
CA ASP A 115 -4.51 -20.17 18.13
C ASP A 115 -4.08 -19.05 19.09
N VAL A 116 -4.82 -18.91 20.18
CA VAL A 116 -4.51 -17.97 21.26
C VAL A 116 -3.39 -18.57 22.10
N VAL A 117 -2.25 -17.89 22.13
CA VAL A 117 -1.12 -18.24 22.96
C VAL A 117 -1.00 -17.18 24.04
N GLU A 118 -1.51 -17.51 25.23
CA GLU A 118 -1.48 -16.62 26.39
C GLU A 118 -0.52 -17.20 27.45
N SER A 119 0.50 -16.43 27.83
CA SER A 119 1.32 -16.69 29.01
C SER A 119 1.05 -15.63 30.07
N LYS A 120 0.28 -16.02 31.08
CA LYS A 120 -0.05 -15.17 32.23
C LYS A 120 1.15 -14.82 33.10
N GLU A 121 2.17 -15.68 33.13
CA GLU A 121 3.41 -15.43 33.87
C GLU A 121 4.22 -14.29 33.25
N ASN A 122 4.13 -14.12 31.92
CA ASN A 122 4.91 -13.14 31.18
C ASN A 122 4.06 -11.97 30.62
N ASN A 123 2.75 -11.93 30.92
CA ASN A 123 1.79 -10.99 30.31
C ASN A 123 1.87 -10.95 28.77
N VAL A 124 2.08 -12.11 28.15
CA VAL A 124 2.20 -12.23 26.69
C VAL A 124 0.88 -12.76 26.15
N TYR A 125 0.25 -11.97 25.28
CA TYR A 125 -0.93 -12.36 24.52
C TYR A 125 -0.57 -12.37 23.03
N GLN A 126 -0.71 -13.51 22.36
CA GLN A 126 -0.32 -13.68 20.97
C GLN A 126 -1.33 -14.51 20.20
N LEU A 127 -1.38 -14.28 18.89
CA LEU A 127 -2.21 -15.04 17.97
C LEU A 127 -1.32 -15.72 16.94
N TYR A 128 -1.44 -17.04 16.82
CA TYR A 128 -0.59 -17.86 15.96
C TYR A 128 -1.42 -18.54 14.86
N ASP A 129 -1.06 -18.35 13.58
CA ASP A 129 -1.79 -18.97 12.46
C ASP A 129 -1.15 -20.25 11.89
N GLY A 130 -0.19 -20.83 12.61
CA GLY A 130 0.60 -21.97 12.12
C GLY A 130 1.85 -21.55 11.35
N LYS A 131 2.02 -20.26 11.02
CA LYS A 131 3.23 -19.74 10.36
C LYS A 131 3.83 -18.58 11.12
N ASP A 132 3.01 -17.58 11.45
CA ASP A 132 3.43 -16.32 12.02
C ASP A 132 2.71 -16.01 13.33
N PHE A 133 3.37 -15.22 14.18
CA PHE A 133 2.81 -14.71 15.43
C PHE A 133 2.44 -13.24 15.29
N ILE A 134 1.21 -12.91 15.70
CA ILE A 134 0.79 -11.53 15.94
C ILE A 134 0.91 -11.28 17.45
N SER A 135 1.93 -10.53 17.85
CA SER A 135 2.26 -10.26 19.25
C SER A 135 2.34 -8.78 19.59
N GLN A 136 2.36 -7.91 18.58
CA GLN A 136 2.44 -6.47 18.79
C GLN A 136 1.05 -5.94 19.20
N ASN A 137 0.97 -5.23 20.34
CA ASN A 137 -0.29 -4.66 20.84
C ASN A 137 -1.03 -3.84 19.77
N LYS A 138 -0.32 -3.05 18.96
CA LYS A 138 -0.94 -2.27 17.88
C LYS A 138 -1.65 -3.12 16.83
N GLU A 139 -1.14 -4.31 16.55
CA GLU A 139 -1.76 -5.25 15.59
C GLU A 139 -2.91 -6.02 16.21
N LEU A 140 -2.76 -6.42 17.48
CA LEU A 140 -3.81 -7.03 18.28
C LEU A 140 -4.99 -6.07 18.42
N ASP A 141 -4.76 -4.83 18.84
CA ASP A 141 -5.77 -3.78 18.99
C ASP A 141 -6.46 -3.48 17.66
N LYS A 142 -5.69 -3.45 16.56
CA LYS A 142 -6.22 -3.27 15.22
C LYS A 142 -7.19 -4.39 14.89
N MET A 143 -6.78 -5.64 15.04
CA MET A 143 -7.64 -6.78 14.76
C MET A 143 -8.85 -6.83 15.70
N ASN A 144 -8.66 -6.52 16.99
CA ASN A 144 -9.72 -6.43 17.97
C ASN A 144 -10.77 -5.38 17.57
N SER A 145 -10.34 -4.18 17.18
CA SER A 145 -11.24 -3.12 16.75
C SER A 145 -12.10 -3.56 15.56
N HIS A 146 -11.53 -4.29 14.60
CA HIS A 146 -12.26 -4.82 13.46
C HIS A 146 -13.29 -5.91 13.86
N ILE A 147 -12.92 -6.79 14.80
CA ILE A 147 -13.77 -7.88 15.30
C ILE A 147 -14.95 -7.30 16.11
N VAL A 148 -14.67 -6.38 17.05
CA VAL A 148 -15.67 -5.71 17.88
C VAL A 148 -16.62 -4.86 17.04
N ASN A 149 -16.13 -4.13 16.04
CA ASN A 149 -16.97 -3.37 15.10
C ASN A 149 -17.95 -4.26 14.34
N ARG A 150 -17.64 -5.55 14.20
CA ARG A 150 -18.51 -6.57 13.59
C ARG A 150 -19.37 -7.33 14.60
N LYS A 151 -19.42 -6.85 15.85
CA LYS A 151 -20.20 -7.41 16.97
C LYS A 151 -19.76 -8.82 17.41
N TYR A 152 -18.50 -9.19 17.16
CA TYR A 152 -17.91 -10.40 17.73
C TYR A 152 -17.24 -10.08 19.08
N PRO A 153 -17.06 -11.09 19.96
CA PRO A 153 -16.34 -10.92 21.23
C PRO A 153 -14.92 -10.39 21.02
N SER A 154 -14.41 -9.64 22.00
CA SER A 154 -13.06 -9.09 21.96
C SER A 154 -12.05 -10.23 21.88
N ILE A 155 -10.95 -10.06 21.14
CA ILE A 155 -9.90 -11.07 21.11
C ILE A 155 -9.36 -11.32 22.53
N TYR A 156 -9.33 -10.29 23.37
CA TYR A 156 -8.85 -10.40 24.74
C TYR A 156 -9.77 -11.19 25.68
N ASP A 157 -10.97 -11.58 25.23
CA ASP A 157 -11.89 -12.43 26.00
C ASP A 157 -11.57 -13.93 25.86
N TYR A 158 -10.75 -14.29 24.86
CA TYR A 158 -10.37 -15.67 24.58
C TYR A 158 -9.21 -16.13 25.48
N LYS A 159 -9.26 -17.40 25.91
CA LYS A 159 -8.30 -18.04 26.80
C LYS A 159 -7.18 -18.72 26.00
N ASN A 160 -6.07 -19.02 26.69
CA ASN A 160 -5.01 -19.84 26.13
C ASN A 160 -5.54 -21.13 25.47
N LYS A 161 -5.06 -21.44 24.26
CA LYS A 161 -5.47 -22.54 23.38
C LYS A 161 -6.86 -22.42 22.75
N ASP A 162 -7.57 -21.31 22.96
CA ASP A 162 -8.76 -21.03 22.17
C ASP A 162 -8.36 -20.72 20.73
N VAL A 163 -9.32 -20.90 19.80
CA VAL A 163 -9.12 -20.64 18.38
C VAL A 163 -10.01 -19.48 17.95
N ILE A 164 -9.39 -18.42 17.43
CA ILE A 164 -10.07 -17.27 16.85
C ILE A 164 -10.09 -17.44 15.33
N LYS A 165 -11.26 -17.24 14.71
CA LYS A 165 -11.41 -17.24 13.26
C LYS A 165 -11.56 -15.82 12.76
N VAL A 166 -10.62 -15.35 11.96
CA VAL A 166 -10.64 -14.01 11.39
C VAL A 166 -10.83 -14.10 9.89
N LYS A 167 -11.86 -13.42 9.39
CA LYS A 167 -12.14 -13.32 7.96
C LYS A 167 -11.45 -12.10 7.39
N PHE A 168 -10.61 -12.32 6.39
CA PHE A 168 -9.94 -11.31 5.60
C PHE A 168 -10.58 -11.24 4.22
N ARG A 169 -10.47 -10.07 3.59
CA ARG A 169 -10.72 -9.92 2.16
C ARG A 169 -9.40 -9.88 1.41
N ASN A 170 -9.36 -10.54 0.26
CA ASN A 170 -8.25 -10.45 -0.68
C ASN A 170 -8.62 -9.49 -1.80
N GLY A 171 -7.76 -8.50 -2.02
CA GLY A 171 -7.87 -7.61 -3.16
C GLY A 171 -7.18 -8.16 -4.40
N PHE A 172 -7.23 -7.39 -5.49
CA PHE A 172 -6.67 -7.78 -6.79
C PHE A 172 -5.15 -8.02 -6.79
N LEU A 173 -4.41 -7.48 -5.81
CA LEU A 173 -2.97 -7.73 -5.65
C LEU A 173 -2.69 -8.98 -4.81
N ASN A 174 -3.72 -9.76 -4.47
CA ASN A 174 -3.65 -10.90 -3.56
C ASN A 174 -3.07 -10.57 -2.18
N VAL A 175 -3.28 -9.32 -1.73
CA VAL A 175 -2.92 -8.88 -0.37
C VAL A 175 -4.18 -8.89 0.49
N LYS A 176 -4.14 -9.64 1.58
CA LYS A 176 -5.24 -9.75 2.54
C LYS A 176 -5.38 -8.49 3.39
N TYR A 177 -6.62 -8.09 3.70
CA TYR A 177 -6.91 -6.96 4.57
C TYR A 177 -8.13 -7.18 5.45
N LEU A 178 -8.16 -6.47 6.58
CA LEU A 178 -9.24 -6.41 7.54
C LEU A 178 -10.32 -5.44 7.02
N GLU A 179 -11.53 -5.96 6.88
CA GLU A 179 -12.75 -5.25 6.53
C GLU A 179 -13.90 -6.04 7.12
#